data_AF-K3WGM5-F1
#
_entry.id   AF-K3WGM5-F1
#
_cell.length_a   1.000
_cell.length_b   1.000
_cell.length_c   1.000
_cell.angle_alpha   90.00
_cell.angle_beta   90.00
_cell.angle_gamma   90.00
#
_symmetry.space_group_name_H-M   'P 1'
#
loop_
_entity.id
_entity.type
_entity.pdbx_description
1 polymer ?
#
loop_
_entity_poly.entity_id
_entity_poly.type
_entity_poly.pdbx_seq_one_letter_code
_entity_poly.pdbx_strand_id
1 'polypeptide(L)'
;MSLAFLAKKSWHTANLRNVEKVWIAEQKHEAEEKKLAELRKNIEEERQLQELRQLQAANGNKSAALERVDWLYEGPMAQSGNTADEYLLGKEYKPDTTNSDLKKLGDSKYGSLALTKSALPANDAFSRLNEDPMMLIRYVMECKDIDKSTLGPNTKYLEAAREKRRKEEEERKQKLSKSSRGATQYTDEEKKQMAAQMMEDARRREELFEKQASKRNKDVDDDELKESKNPHFLKEMQDAAYLGGDGEMSDRIRRNKHYVQKRADASNFMSK
;
A
#
# COMPACT_ATOMS: atom_id res chain seq x y z
N MET A 1 -10.44 -43.44 -31.15
CA MET A 1 -11.56 -42.71 -30.51
C MET A 1 -11.05 -41.33 -30.12
N SER A 2 -11.67 -40.26 -30.59
CA SER A 2 -11.15 -38.90 -30.38
C SER A 2 -11.44 -38.39 -28.95
N LEU A 3 -10.45 -37.71 -28.35
CA LEU A 3 -10.51 -37.11 -27.02
C LEU A 3 -11.39 -35.84 -26.94
N ALA A 4 -12.23 -35.60 -27.96
CA ALA A 4 -13.04 -34.40 -28.10
C ALA A 4 -14.04 -34.18 -26.95
N PHE A 5 -14.41 -35.25 -26.22
CA PHE A 5 -15.29 -35.13 -25.05
C PHE A 5 -14.62 -34.40 -23.87
N LEU A 6 -13.28 -34.37 -23.82
CA LEU A 6 -12.54 -33.70 -22.75
C LEU A 6 -12.70 -32.17 -22.82
N ALA A 7 -12.78 -31.60 -24.01
CA ALA A 7 -13.02 -30.16 -24.21
C ALA A 7 -14.38 -29.69 -23.67
N LYS A 8 -15.36 -30.60 -23.52
CA LYS A 8 -16.66 -30.32 -22.90
C LYS A 8 -16.59 -30.27 -21.37
N LYS A 9 -15.49 -30.70 -20.76
CA LYS A 9 -15.29 -30.67 -19.31
C LYS A 9 -14.82 -29.28 -18.88
N SER A 10 -15.34 -28.81 -17.74
CA SER A 10 -15.07 -27.47 -17.20
C SER A 10 -13.63 -27.28 -16.71
N TRP A 11 -12.94 -28.35 -16.35
CA TRP A 11 -11.57 -28.34 -15.83
C TRP A 11 -10.49 -28.51 -16.92
N HIS A 12 -10.89 -28.82 -18.16
CA HIS A 12 -9.92 -29.09 -19.22
C HIS A 12 -9.22 -27.82 -19.68
N THR A 13 -7.90 -27.86 -19.88
CA THR A 13 -7.07 -26.69 -20.20
C THR A 13 -7.40 -26.09 -21.56
N ALA A 14 -7.70 -26.92 -22.56
CA ALA A 14 -8.08 -26.45 -23.91
C ALA A 14 -9.51 -25.86 -23.99
N ASN A 15 -10.26 -25.79 -22.88
CA ASN A 15 -11.55 -25.11 -22.87
C ASN A 15 -11.33 -23.60 -23.03
N LEU A 16 -12.01 -22.95 -23.98
CA LEU A 16 -11.83 -21.52 -24.30
C LEU A 16 -11.94 -20.63 -23.05
N ARG A 17 -12.85 -20.95 -22.12
CA ARG A 17 -13.01 -20.20 -20.87
C ARG A 17 -11.81 -20.32 -19.93
N ASN A 18 -11.11 -21.45 -19.94
CA ASN A 18 -9.93 -21.66 -19.13
C ASN A 18 -8.70 -21.03 -19.79
N VAL A 19 -8.60 -21.13 -21.12
CA VAL A 19 -7.58 -20.40 -21.90
C VAL A 19 -7.69 -18.90 -21.67
N GLU A 20 -8.91 -18.34 -21.69
CA GLU A 20 -9.15 -16.92 -21.40
C GLU A 20 -8.73 -16.54 -19.97
N LYS A 21 -9.04 -17.37 -18.97
CA LYS A 21 -8.61 -17.13 -17.59
C LYS A 21 -7.09 -17.13 -17.44
N VAL A 22 -6.42 -18.09 -18.08
CA VAL A 22 -4.95 -18.18 -18.09
C VAL A 22 -4.37 -16.95 -18.76
N TRP A 23 -4.90 -16.56 -19.93
CA TRP A 23 -4.45 -15.37 -20.64
C TRP A 23 -4.61 -14.07 -19.83
N ILE A 24 -5.73 -13.91 -19.12
CA ILE A 24 -5.94 -12.77 -18.21
C ILE A 24 -4.93 -12.80 -17.05
N ALA A 25 -4.64 -13.97 -16.50
CA ALA A 25 -3.65 -14.12 -15.44
C ALA A 25 -2.23 -13.81 -15.93
N GLU A 26 -1.87 -14.29 -17.13
CA GLU A 26 -0.60 -13.99 -17.79
C GLU A 26 -0.43 -12.50 -18.07
N GLN A 27 -1.46 -11.82 -18.59
CA GLN A 27 -1.41 -10.37 -18.79
C GLN A 27 -1.21 -9.59 -17.49
N LYS A 28 -1.90 -9.99 -16.41
CA LYS A 28 -1.72 -9.35 -15.10
C LYS A 28 -0.31 -9.57 -14.57
N HIS A 29 0.21 -10.78 -14.69
CA HIS A 29 1.56 -11.12 -14.29
C HIS A 29 2.59 -10.30 -15.09
N GLU A 30 2.45 -10.21 -16.41
CA GLU A 30 3.34 -9.41 -17.26
C GLU A 30 3.32 -7.92 -16.87
N ALA A 31 2.14 -7.38 -16.52
CA ALA A 31 2.01 -6.00 -16.04
C ALA A 31 2.67 -5.79 -14.67
N GLU A 32 2.59 -6.78 -13.77
CA GLU A 32 3.27 -6.75 -12.47
C GLU A 32 4.79 -6.88 -12.64
N GLU A 33 5.28 -7.77 -13.51
CA GLU A 33 6.69 -7.91 -13.83
C GLU A 33 7.29 -6.63 -14.42
N LYS A 34 6.57 -5.95 -15.31
CA LYS A 34 7.00 -4.64 -15.85
C LYS A 34 7.16 -3.60 -14.76
N LYS A 35 6.19 -3.49 -13.84
CA LYS A 35 6.28 -2.59 -12.68
C LYS A 35 7.44 -2.94 -11.76
N LEU A 36 7.66 -4.23 -11.51
CA LEU A 36 8.80 -4.69 -10.70
C LEU A 36 10.14 -4.40 -11.39
N ALA A 37 10.21 -4.52 -12.71
CA ALA A 37 11.42 -4.20 -13.48
C ALA A 37 11.72 -2.68 -13.42
N GLU A 38 10.71 -1.83 -13.54
CA GLU A 38 10.84 -0.38 -13.35
C GLU A 38 11.33 -0.05 -11.93
N LEU A 39 10.73 -0.64 -10.89
CA LEU A 39 11.18 -0.43 -9.51
C LEU A 39 12.62 -0.92 -9.28
N ARG A 40 12.99 -2.07 -9.82
CA ARG A 40 14.38 -2.58 -9.74
C ARG A 40 15.36 -1.63 -10.42
N LYS A 41 14.97 -1.06 -11.56
CA LYS A 41 15.78 -0.07 -12.26
C LYS A 41 15.97 1.19 -11.41
N ASN A 42 14.91 1.70 -10.79
CA ASN A 42 15.00 2.88 -9.92
C ASN A 42 15.93 2.62 -8.71
N ILE A 43 15.83 1.45 -8.07
CA ILE A 43 16.70 1.08 -6.94
C ILE A 43 18.17 1.02 -7.38
N GLU A 44 18.45 0.47 -8.57
CA GLU A 44 19.81 0.41 -9.09
C GLU A 44 20.35 1.81 -9.42
N GLU A 45 19.51 2.69 -9.98
CA GLU A 45 19.86 4.10 -10.22
C GLU A 45 20.14 4.85 -8.91
N GLU A 46 19.30 4.66 -7.88
CA GLU A 46 19.52 5.21 -6.53
C GLU A 46 20.84 4.71 -5.93
N ARG A 47 21.14 3.42 -6.08
CA ARG A 47 22.40 2.83 -5.60
C ARG A 47 23.62 3.42 -6.31
N GLN A 48 23.56 3.60 -7.62
CA GLN A 48 24.63 4.23 -8.40
C GLN A 48 24.85 5.69 -7.98
N LEU A 49 23.78 6.45 -7.73
CA LEU A 49 23.85 7.82 -7.21
C LEU A 49 24.47 7.85 -5.81
N GLN A 50 24.10 6.92 -4.94
CA GLN A 50 24.67 6.80 -3.60
C GLN A 50 26.18 6.49 -3.65
N GLU A 51 26.61 5.58 -4.53
CA GLU A 51 28.02 5.25 -4.73
C GLU A 51 28.82 6.47 -5.23
N LEU A 52 28.29 7.19 -6.22
CA LEU A 52 28.88 8.44 -6.70
C LEU A 52 29.01 9.48 -5.59
N ARG A 53 27.98 9.64 -4.76
CA ARG A 53 28.00 10.56 -3.62
C ARG A 53 29.06 10.17 -2.60
N GLN A 54 29.19 8.87 -2.31
CA GLN A 54 30.22 8.36 -1.41
C GLN A 54 31.64 8.63 -1.93
N LEU A 55 31.86 8.43 -3.24
CA LEU A 55 33.14 8.76 -3.89
C LEU A 55 33.44 10.26 -3.86
N GLN A 56 32.44 11.12 -4.07
CA GLN A 56 32.62 12.58 -3.96
C GLN A 56 32.94 13.02 -2.53
N ALA A 57 32.30 12.40 -1.53
CA ALA A 57 32.58 12.65 -0.13
C ALA A 57 34.00 12.22 0.24
N ALA A 58 34.45 11.05 -0.25
CA ALA A 58 35.82 10.56 -0.05
C ALA A 58 36.86 11.48 -0.69
N ASN A 59 36.55 12.10 -1.83
CA ASN A 59 37.39 13.12 -2.49
C ASN A 59 37.33 14.51 -1.81
N GLY A 60 36.65 14.64 -0.67
CA GLY A 60 36.66 15.85 0.17
C GLY A 60 35.50 16.83 -0.09
N ASN A 61 34.50 16.46 -0.90
CA ASN A 61 33.31 17.31 -1.09
C ASN A 61 32.36 17.17 0.12
N LYS A 62 32.42 18.15 1.03
CA LYS A 62 31.64 18.15 2.29
C LYS A 62 30.12 18.19 2.08
N SER A 63 29.63 18.71 0.95
CA SER A 63 28.20 18.76 0.65
C SER A 63 27.64 17.38 0.26
N ALA A 64 28.46 16.54 -0.38
CA ALA A 64 28.12 15.15 -0.70
C ALA A 64 28.14 14.26 0.56
N ALA A 65 28.97 14.60 1.56
CA ALA A 65 29.07 13.86 2.82
C ALA A 65 27.84 14.00 3.74
N LEU A 66 27.07 15.08 3.60
CA LEU A 66 25.81 15.23 4.33
C LEU A 66 24.77 14.31 3.68
N GLU A 67 24.35 13.25 4.37
CA GLU A 67 23.31 12.33 3.93
C GLU A 67 21.94 13.03 3.97
N ARG A 68 21.63 13.76 2.89
CA ARG A 68 20.34 14.44 2.73
C ARG A 68 19.28 13.43 2.31
N VAL A 69 18.11 13.52 2.93
CA VAL A 69 16.96 12.69 2.64
C VAL A 69 16.26 13.22 1.39
N ASP A 70 16.64 12.73 0.22
CA ASP A 70 16.22 13.33 -1.06
C ASP A 70 14.70 13.22 -1.31
N TRP A 71 14.01 12.21 -0.77
CA TRP A 71 12.54 12.14 -0.85
C TRP A 71 11.82 13.34 -0.19
N LEU A 72 12.44 13.98 0.80
CA LEU A 72 11.90 15.17 1.46
C LEU A 72 12.11 16.45 0.61
N TYR A 73 13.10 16.44 -0.29
CA TYR A 73 13.57 17.60 -1.04
C TYR A 73 13.44 17.45 -2.58
N GLU A 74 12.81 16.39 -3.08
CA GLU A 74 12.50 16.23 -4.52
C GLU A 74 11.03 16.51 -4.86
N GLY A 75 10.19 16.87 -3.88
CA GLY A 75 8.80 17.24 -4.14
C GLY A 75 8.68 18.46 -5.09
N PRO A 76 7.54 18.67 -5.76
CA PRO A 76 7.33 19.79 -6.69
C PRO A 76 7.63 21.17 -6.11
N MET A 77 7.56 21.30 -4.78
CA MET A 77 7.86 22.53 -4.04
C MET A 77 9.36 22.77 -3.82
N ALA A 78 10.18 21.71 -3.87
CA ALA A 78 11.61 21.78 -3.58
C ALA A 78 12.46 22.20 -4.80
N GLN A 79 11.92 22.08 -6.02
CA GLN A 79 12.50 22.73 -7.21
C GLN A 79 12.45 24.27 -7.14
N SER A 80 11.65 24.83 -6.22
CA SER A 80 11.65 26.26 -5.86
C SER A 80 12.61 26.60 -4.70
N GLY A 81 13.52 25.69 -4.34
CA GLY A 81 14.30 25.75 -3.10
C GLY A 81 15.26 26.94 -2.96
N ASN A 82 15.67 27.59 -4.05
CA ASN A 82 16.52 28.78 -3.93
C ASN A 82 15.73 30.04 -3.56
N THR A 83 14.41 30.06 -3.76
CA THR A 83 13.58 31.24 -3.56
C THR A 83 12.74 31.15 -2.29
N ALA A 84 12.43 29.94 -1.83
CA ALA A 84 11.61 29.72 -0.64
C ALA A 84 12.28 30.20 0.66
N ASP A 85 13.57 29.87 0.87
CA ASP A 85 14.29 30.26 2.08
C ASP A 85 14.59 31.77 2.12
N GLU A 86 14.93 32.37 0.97
CA GLU A 86 15.15 33.83 0.86
C GLU A 86 13.87 34.64 1.05
N TYR A 87 12.73 34.12 0.59
CA TYR A 87 11.42 34.73 0.78
C TYR A 87 10.93 34.61 2.23
N LEU A 88 11.21 33.49 2.90
CA LEU A 88 10.96 33.32 4.34
C LEU A 88 11.86 34.24 5.19
N LEU A 89 13.05 34.59 4.69
CA LEU A 89 13.95 35.61 5.26
C LEU A 89 13.55 37.06 4.89
N GLY A 90 12.42 37.24 4.20
CA GLY A 90 11.82 38.55 3.90
C GLY A 90 12.46 39.29 2.72
N LYS A 91 13.26 38.63 1.90
CA LYS A 91 13.76 39.22 0.65
C LYS A 91 12.70 39.13 -0.44
N GLU A 92 12.47 40.23 -1.14
CA GLU A 92 11.52 40.28 -2.25
C GLU A 92 11.92 39.32 -3.37
N TYR A 93 10.98 38.48 -3.80
CA TYR A 93 11.14 37.56 -4.91
C TYR A 93 11.40 38.32 -6.21
N LYS A 94 12.58 38.15 -6.79
CA LYS A 94 12.92 38.66 -8.12
C LYS A 94 12.98 37.47 -9.09
N PRO A 95 12.14 37.44 -10.14
CA PRO A 95 12.20 36.35 -11.11
C PRO A 95 13.53 36.42 -11.88
N ASP A 96 14.38 35.41 -11.72
CA ASP A 96 15.63 35.28 -12.47
C ASP A 96 15.32 34.99 -13.95
N THR A 97 15.73 35.91 -14.82
CA THR A 97 15.50 35.83 -16.28
C THR A 97 16.59 35.07 -17.03
N THR A 98 17.61 34.57 -16.33
CA THR A 98 18.87 34.11 -16.93
C THR A 98 19.09 32.59 -16.91
N ASN A 99 18.48 31.85 -15.98
CA ASN A 99 18.58 30.38 -15.92
C ASN A 99 17.33 29.71 -16.50
N SER A 100 17.28 29.64 -17.83
CA SER A 100 16.20 28.95 -18.55
C SER A 100 16.50 27.46 -18.73
N ASP A 101 16.29 26.66 -17.68
CA ASP A 101 16.03 25.21 -17.84
C ASP A 101 14.78 24.93 -18.70
N LEU A 102 14.02 25.97 -19.03
CA LEU A 102 13.00 26.01 -20.08
C LEU A 102 13.49 25.48 -21.45
N LYS A 103 14.80 25.55 -21.76
CA LYS A 103 15.33 25.01 -23.02
C LYS A 103 15.39 23.47 -23.06
N LYS A 104 15.42 22.79 -21.91
CA LYS A 104 15.44 21.32 -21.84
C LYS A 104 14.03 20.70 -21.91
N LEU A 105 13.00 21.53 -21.77
CA LEU A 105 11.59 21.17 -21.95
C LEU A 105 11.16 21.23 -23.44
N GLY A 106 12.11 21.36 -24.38
CA GLY A 106 11.83 21.37 -25.82
C GLY A 106 11.61 19.99 -26.44
N ASP A 107 12.00 18.92 -25.74
CA ASP A 107 11.98 17.54 -26.28
C ASP A 107 10.73 16.73 -25.87
N SER A 108 9.82 17.33 -25.08
CA SER A 108 8.56 16.69 -24.74
C SER A 108 7.61 16.74 -25.92
N LYS A 109 7.06 15.56 -26.25
CA LYS A 109 6.29 15.15 -27.43
C LYS A 109 4.99 15.92 -27.71
N TYR A 110 4.80 17.09 -27.09
CA TYR A 110 3.59 17.91 -27.17
C TYR A 110 3.96 19.34 -27.61
N GLY A 111 3.91 19.58 -28.92
CA GLY A 111 3.55 20.87 -29.49
C GLY A 111 4.64 21.93 -29.56
N SER A 112 5.52 21.81 -30.56
CA SER A 112 6.43 22.88 -31.05
C SER A 112 5.74 24.17 -31.54
N LEU A 113 4.41 24.28 -31.40
CA LEU A 113 3.64 25.47 -31.78
C LEU A 113 3.66 26.58 -30.72
N ALA A 114 4.04 26.25 -29.47
CA ALA A 114 4.14 27.24 -28.39
C ALA A 114 5.43 28.09 -28.46
N LEU A 115 6.43 27.65 -29.22
CA LEU A 115 7.74 28.31 -29.30
C LEU A 115 7.83 29.34 -30.44
N THR A 116 6.89 29.32 -31.38
CA THR A 116 6.72 30.40 -32.36
C THR A 116 5.77 31.46 -31.80
N LYS A 117 6.10 32.06 -30.65
CA LYS A 117 5.52 33.35 -30.25
C LYS A 117 6.14 34.48 -31.09
N SER A 118 5.96 34.42 -32.41
CA SER A 118 5.98 35.64 -33.22
C SER A 118 4.66 36.34 -32.95
N ALA A 119 4.72 37.40 -32.14
CA ALA A 119 3.62 38.29 -31.84
C ALA A 119 3.00 38.84 -33.14
N LEU A 120 1.90 38.23 -33.58
CA LEU A 120 0.91 38.92 -34.41
C LEU A 120 -0.17 39.46 -33.46
N PRO A 121 -0.49 40.76 -33.49
CA PRO A 121 -1.40 41.39 -32.53
C PRO A 121 -2.82 40.78 -32.52
N ALA A 122 -3.21 40.08 -33.59
CA ALA A 122 -4.47 39.33 -33.66
C ALA A 122 -4.51 38.06 -32.78
N ASN A 123 -3.35 37.43 -32.53
CA ASN A 123 -3.26 36.19 -31.75
C ASN A 123 -3.00 36.45 -30.25
N ASP A 124 -2.50 37.64 -29.94
CA ASP A 124 -2.24 38.08 -28.56
C ASP A 124 -3.55 38.28 -27.78
N ALA A 125 -4.60 38.82 -28.41
CA ALA A 125 -5.93 38.93 -27.79
C ALA A 125 -6.57 37.57 -27.48
N PHE A 126 -6.43 36.60 -28.39
CA PHE A 126 -6.94 35.23 -28.21
C PHE A 126 -6.18 34.47 -27.12
N SER A 127 -4.85 34.63 -27.09
CA SER A 127 -4.01 34.03 -26.05
C SER A 127 -4.32 34.62 -24.69
N ARG A 128 -4.44 35.95 -24.56
CA ARG A 128 -4.81 36.61 -23.29
C ARG A 128 -6.18 36.19 -22.77
N LEU A 129 -7.16 36.00 -23.65
CA LEU A 129 -8.52 35.60 -23.26
C LEU A 129 -8.58 34.13 -22.83
N ASN A 130 -7.78 33.26 -23.46
CA ASN A 130 -7.74 31.84 -23.16
C ASN A 130 -6.76 31.49 -22.02
N GLU A 131 -5.72 32.28 -21.82
CA GLU A 131 -4.73 32.14 -20.75
C GLU A 131 -5.15 32.91 -19.47
N ASP A 132 -6.25 33.67 -19.48
CA ASP A 132 -6.77 34.35 -18.29
C ASP A 132 -7.28 33.31 -17.25
N PRO A 133 -6.72 33.31 -16.03
CA PRO A 133 -7.10 32.36 -14.98
C PRO A 133 -8.60 32.39 -14.65
N MET A 134 -9.25 33.56 -14.77
CA MET A 134 -10.69 33.68 -14.51
C MET A 134 -11.53 32.99 -15.60
N MET A 135 -11.11 33.09 -16.85
CA MET A 135 -11.72 32.42 -17.99
C MET A 135 -11.54 30.90 -17.91
N LEU A 136 -10.36 30.46 -17.49
CA LEU A 136 -10.06 29.05 -17.26
C LEU A 136 -10.92 28.45 -16.14
N ILE A 137 -11.10 29.18 -15.03
CA ILE A 137 -11.98 28.77 -13.93
C ILE A 137 -13.44 28.71 -14.39
N ARG A 138 -13.90 29.67 -15.20
CA ARG A 138 -15.25 29.63 -15.80
C ARG A 138 -15.44 28.41 -16.70
N TYR A 139 -14.51 28.17 -17.63
CA TYR A 139 -14.56 27.02 -18.52
C TYR A 139 -14.54 25.70 -17.76
N VAL A 140 -13.68 25.56 -16.74
CA VAL A 140 -13.64 24.37 -15.87
C VAL A 140 -14.95 24.21 -15.10
N MET A 141 -15.54 25.29 -14.59
CA MET A 141 -16.82 25.23 -13.89
C MET A 141 -17.98 24.86 -14.80
N GLU A 142 -17.96 25.29 -16.06
CA GLU A 142 -19.01 25.02 -17.06
C GLU A 142 -18.85 23.61 -17.67
N CYS A 143 -17.63 23.18 -17.98
CA CYS A 143 -17.36 21.85 -18.51
C CYS A 143 -17.50 20.72 -17.48
N LYS A 144 -17.24 20.99 -16.20
CA LYS A 144 -17.35 19.96 -15.15
C LYS A 144 -18.75 19.88 -14.53
N ASP A 145 -19.73 20.62 -15.06
CA ASP A 145 -21.11 20.65 -14.57
C ASP A 145 -21.18 20.75 -13.04
N ILE A 146 -20.35 21.62 -12.43
CA ILE A 146 -20.25 21.70 -10.98
C ILE A 146 -21.51 22.38 -10.44
N ASP A 147 -22.39 21.62 -9.78
CA ASP A 147 -23.57 22.15 -9.08
C ASP A 147 -23.13 23.13 -7.98
N LYS A 148 -23.41 24.42 -8.16
CA LYS A 148 -23.09 25.48 -7.18
C LYS A 148 -24.24 25.75 -6.19
N SER A 149 -25.38 25.10 -6.41
CA SER A 149 -26.61 25.30 -5.64
C SER A 149 -26.54 24.70 -4.23
N THR A 150 -25.71 23.69 -4.03
CA THR A 150 -25.53 23.00 -2.76
C THR A 150 -24.05 22.87 -2.46
N LEU A 151 -23.67 23.12 -1.19
CA LEU A 151 -22.29 22.96 -0.69
C LEU A 151 -21.85 21.47 -0.57
N GLY A 152 -22.70 20.54 -1.00
CA GLY A 152 -22.47 19.10 -0.91
C GLY A 152 -21.98 18.48 -2.22
N PRO A 153 -21.75 17.16 -2.24
CA PRO A 153 -21.44 16.43 -3.46
C PRO A 153 -22.53 16.63 -4.50
N ASN A 154 -22.13 16.81 -5.76
CA ASN A 154 -23.03 17.14 -6.86
C ASN A 154 -24.17 16.09 -7.00
N THR A 155 -25.39 16.60 -7.08
CA THR A 155 -26.64 15.83 -6.95
C THR A 155 -26.80 14.79 -8.05
N LYS A 156 -26.38 15.12 -9.28
CA LYS A 156 -26.43 14.22 -10.43
C LYS A 156 -25.59 12.95 -10.21
N TYR A 157 -24.39 13.10 -9.64
CA TYR A 157 -23.52 11.96 -9.36
C TYR A 157 -24.05 11.08 -8.22
N LEU A 158 -24.72 11.69 -7.23
CA LEU A 158 -25.38 10.95 -6.15
C LEU A 158 -26.58 10.14 -6.66
N GLU A 159 -27.37 10.70 -7.56
CA GLU A 159 -28.49 10.01 -8.20
C GLU A 159 -28.01 8.86 -9.09
N ALA A 160 -26.98 9.09 -9.91
CA ALA A 160 -26.37 8.04 -10.73
C ALA A 160 -25.80 6.89 -9.87
N ALA A 161 -25.18 7.21 -8.73
CA ALA A 161 -24.69 6.21 -7.79
C ALA A 161 -25.84 5.41 -7.14
N ARG A 162 -26.97 6.07 -6.81
CA ARG A 162 -28.18 5.41 -6.29
C ARG A 162 -28.81 4.49 -7.32
N GLU A 163 -28.93 4.91 -8.58
CA GLU A 163 -29.46 4.08 -9.66
C GLU A 163 -28.58 2.87 -9.95
N LYS A 164 -27.25 3.05 -9.93
CA LYS A 164 -26.30 1.94 -10.12
C LYS A 164 -26.46 0.88 -9.03
N ARG A 165 -26.60 1.29 -7.76
CA ARG A 165 -26.91 0.37 -6.67
C ARG A 165 -28.25 -0.35 -6.85
N ARG A 166 -29.29 0.36 -7.32
CA ARG A 166 -30.60 -0.25 -7.56
C ARG A 166 -30.53 -1.33 -8.64
N LYS A 167 -29.85 -1.05 -9.76
CA LYS A 167 -29.64 -2.00 -10.86
C LYS A 167 -28.83 -3.22 -10.40
N GLU A 168 -27.78 -3.02 -9.60
CA GLU A 168 -26.98 -4.11 -9.04
C GLU A 168 -27.81 -5.01 -8.12
N GLU A 169 -28.68 -4.44 -7.29
CA GLU A 169 -29.57 -5.19 -6.42
C GLU A 169 -30.63 -5.98 -7.21
N GLU A 170 -31.20 -5.38 -8.26
CA GLU A 170 -32.13 -6.04 -9.18
C GLU A 170 -31.45 -7.21 -9.91
N GLU A 171 -30.22 -7.04 -10.39
CA GLU A 171 -29.43 -8.13 -10.98
C GLU A 171 -29.16 -9.25 -9.97
N ARG A 172 -28.82 -8.89 -8.73
CA ARG A 172 -28.59 -9.87 -7.65
C ARG A 172 -29.84 -10.68 -7.36
N LYS A 173 -31.01 -10.01 -7.30
CA LYS A 173 -32.32 -10.65 -7.15
C LYS A 173 -32.66 -11.56 -8.33
N GLN A 174 -32.37 -11.14 -9.58
CA GLN A 174 -32.56 -12.00 -10.75
C GLN A 174 -31.64 -13.22 -10.76
N LYS A 175 -30.38 -13.08 -10.32
CA LYS A 175 -29.43 -14.20 -10.19
C LYS A 175 -29.91 -15.20 -9.12
N LEU A 176 -30.40 -14.70 -7.98
CA LEU A 176 -31.00 -15.55 -6.92
C LEU A 176 -32.26 -16.28 -7.42
N SER A 177 -33.16 -15.59 -8.13
CA SER A 177 -34.40 -16.20 -8.63
C SER A 177 -34.19 -17.19 -9.78
N LYS A 178 -33.09 -17.05 -10.54
CA LYS A 178 -32.66 -18.08 -11.50
C LYS A 178 -32.07 -19.32 -10.80
N SER A 179 -31.42 -19.14 -9.65
CA SER A 179 -30.92 -20.26 -8.83
C SER A 179 -32.05 -21.03 -8.14
N SER A 180 -33.20 -20.40 -7.85
CA SER A 180 -34.34 -21.07 -7.19
C SER A 180 -35.29 -21.79 -8.15
N ARG A 181 -35.10 -21.68 -9.48
CA ARG A 181 -35.98 -22.31 -10.49
C ARG A 181 -35.95 -23.85 -10.53
N GLY A 182 -35.07 -24.48 -9.75
CA GLY A 182 -34.99 -25.93 -9.60
C GLY A 182 -35.44 -26.46 -8.22
N ALA A 183 -35.97 -25.61 -7.34
CA ALA A 183 -36.45 -26.08 -6.03
C ALA A 183 -37.83 -26.73 -6.20
N THR A 184 -37.89 -28.06 -6.05
CA THR A 184 -39.13 -28.79 -5.80
C THR A 184 -39.91 -28.05 -4.72
N GLN A 185 -41.16 -27.69 -5.02
CA GLN A 185 -42.03 -26.97 -4.08
C GLN A 185 -42.37 -27.91 -2.93
N TYR A 186 -41.58 -27.87 -1.85
CA TYR A 186 -41.89 -28.57 -0.61
C TYR A 186 -43.15 -27.97 0.01
N THR A 187 -43.99 -28.82 0.57
CA THR A 187 -45.13 -28.37 1.37
C THR A 187 -44.63 -27.60 2.60
N ASP A 188 -45.45 -26.70 3.14
CA ASP A 188 -45.02 -25.88 4.29
C ASP A 188 -44.72 -26.73 5.54
N GLU A 189 -45.31 -27.91 5.66
CA GLU A 189 -45.00 -28.88 6.72
C GLU A 189 -43.61 -29.52 6.53
N GLU A 190 -43.24 -29.91 5.31
CA GLU A 190 -41.90 -30.43 5.02
C GLU A 190 -40.81 -29.38 5.27
N LYS A 191 -41.09 -28.11 4.96
CA LYS A 191 -40.17 -26.99 5.28
C LYS A 191 -39.97 -26.82 6.78
N LYS A 192 -41.05 -26.92 7.57
CA LYS A 192 -40.96 -26.87 9.04
C LYS A 192 -40.15 -28.03 9.59
N GLN A 193 -40.37 -29.24 9.09
CA GLN A 193 -39.60 -30.41 9.51
C GLN A 193 -38.12 -30.26 9.16
N MET A 194 -37.80 -29.79 7.96
CA MET A 194 -36.42 -29.55 7.55
C MET A 194 -35.75 -28.43 8.36
N ALA A 195 -36.49 -27.37 8.68
CA ALA A 195 -36.00 -26.31 9.56
C ALA A 195 -35.73 -26.82 10.98
N ALA A 196 -36.61 -27.68 11.52
CA ALA A 196 -36.41 -28.31 12.83
C ALA A 196 -35.19 -29.24 12.83
N GLN A 197 -35.00 -30.04 11.78
CA GLN A 197 -33.81 -30.87 11.60
C GLN A 197 -32.53 -30.02 11.52
N MET A 198 -32.56 -28.90 10.78
CA MET A 198 -31.42 -27.99 10.69
C MET A 198 -31.09 -27.35 12.05
N MET A 199 -32.09 -27.01 12.87
CA MET A 199 -31.87 -26.53 14.23
C MET A 199 -31.30 -27.60 15.14
N GLU A 200 -31.76 -28.84 15.03
CA GLU A 200 -31.23 -29.96 15.81
C GLU A 200 -29.78 -30.28 15.44
N ASP A 201 -29.46 -30.28 14.14
CA ASP A 201 -28.08 -30.45 13.65
C ASP A 201 -27.17 -29.30 14.08
N ALA A 202 -27.67 -28.06 14.04
CA ALA A 202 -26.92 -26.90 14.54
C ALA A 202 -26.61 -27.05 16.04
N ARG A 203 -27.58 -27.50 16.83
CA ARG A 203 -27.40 -27.75 18.27
C ARG A 203 -26.39 -28.87 18.53
N ARG A 204 -26.48 -29.99 17.80
CA ARG A 204 -25.50 -31.09 17.89
C ARG A 204 -24.08 -30.60 17.56
N ARG A 205 -23.95 -29.71 16.57
CA ARG A 205 -22.68 -29.11 16.18
C ARG A 205 -22.12 -28.20 17.28
N GLU A 206 -22.96 -27.38 17.88
CA GLU A 206 -22.59 -26.49 18.99
C GLU A 206 -22.12 -27.30 20.22
N GLU A 207 -22.83 -28.38 20.56
CA GLU A 207 -22.42 -29.30 21.64
C GLU A 207 -21.05 -29.97 21.36
N LEU A 208 -20.76 -30.31 20.09
CA LEU A 208 -19.45 -30.86 19.72
C LEU A 208 -18.35 -29.80 19.86
N PHE A 209 -18.61 -28.57 19.45
CA PHE A 209 -17.66 -27.47 19.61
C PHE A 209 -17.39 -27.18 21.09
N GLU A 210 -18.41 -27.20 21.93
CA GLU A 210 -18.28 -26.98 23.38
C GLU A 210 -17.53 -28.13 24.08
N LYS A 211 -17.77 -29.37 23.67
CA LYS A 211 -16.96 -30.53 24.12
C LYS A 211 -15.50 -30.41 23.71
N GLN A 212 -15.23 -29.90 22.51
CA GLN A 212 -13.85 -29.71 22.04
C GLN A 212 -13.17 -28.54 22.78
N ALA A 213 -13.88 -27.44 23.00
CA ALA A 213 -13.40 -26.29 23.77
C ALA A 213 -13.11 -26.66 25.23
N SER A 214 -14.00 -27.40 25.88
CA SER A 214 -13.80 -27.86 27.26
C SER A 214 -12.63 -28.84 27.39
N LYS A 215 -12.39 -29.70 26.39
CA LYS A 215 -11.21 -30.56 26.37
C LYS A 215 -9.92 -29.73 26.25
N ARG A 216 -9.89 -28.76 25.33
CA ARG A 216 -8.75 -27.87 25.15
C ARG A 216 -8.45 -27.08 26.42
N ASN A 217 -9.46 -26.57 27.12
CA ASN A 217 -9.26 -25.85 28.38
C ASN A 217 -8.66 -26.76 29.46
N LYS A 218 -9.15 -28.00 29.59
CA LYS A 218 -8.56 -28.98 30.52
C LYS A 218 -7.10 -29.29 30.20
N ASP A 219 -6.76 -29.44 28.92
CA ASP A 219 -5.38 -29.69 28.49
C ASP A 219 -4.48 -28.50 28.89
N VAL A 220 -4.97 -27.26 28.75
CA VAL A 220 -4.27 -26.04 29.18
C VAL A 220 -4.10 -25.99 30.71
N ASP A 221 -5.17 -26.28 31.47
CA ASP A 221 -5.12 -26.32 32.93
C ASP A 221 -4.12 -27.39 33.43
N ASP A 222 -4.08 -28.56 32.77
CA ASP A 222 -3.14 -29.63 33.09
C ASP A 222 -1.68 -29.26 32.76
N ASP A 223 -1.46 -28.52 31.68
CA ASP A 223 -0.12 -28.03 31.33
C ASP A 223 0.35 -26.91 32.28
N GLU A 224 -0.54 -26.00 32.70
CA GLU A 224 -0.26 -25.01 33.75
C GLU A 224 0.08 -25.67 35.10
N LEU A 225 -0.63 -26.76 35.44
CA LEU A 225 -0.33 -27.57 36.62
C LEU A 225 1.01 -28.32 36.53
N LYS A 226 1.48 -28.68 35.33
CA LYS A 226 2.80 -29.30 35.14
C LYS A 226 3.92 -28.26 35.23
N GLU A 227 3.74 -27.10 34.60
CA GLU A 227 4.71 -26.00 34.66
C GLU A 227 4.88 -25.47 36.08
N SER A 228 3.80 -25.38 36.87
CA SER A 228 3.87 -24.96 38.27
C SER A 228 4.60 -25.96 39.18
N LYS A 229 4.46 -27.27 38.93
CA LYS A 229 5.13 -28.32 39.72
C LYS A 229 6.62 -28.44 39.42
N ASN A 230 7.01 -28.21 38.16
CA ASN A 230 8.41 -28.30 37.73
C ASN A 230 8.75 -27.07 36.89
N PRO A 231 9.11 -25.93 37.52
CA PRO A 231 9.49 -24.73 36.78
C PRO A 231 10.87 -24.94 36.16
N HIS A 232 10.89 -25.61 35.00
CA HIS A 232 12.10 -25.90 34.23
C HIS A 232 12.93 -24.64 34.00
N PHE A 233 12.26 -23.51 33.74
CA PHE A 233 12.88 -22.20 33.61
C PHE A 233 13.70 -21.79 34.85
N LEU A 234 13.17 -21.98 36.06
CA LEU A 234 13.90 -21.63 37.29
C LEU A 234 15.10 -22.56 37.51
N LYS A 235 14.93 -23.85 37.19
CA LYS A 235 16.01 -24.84 37.26
C LYS A 235 17.11 -24.53 36.25
N GLU A 236 16.75 -24.22 35.01
CA GLU A 236 17.67 -23.84 33.93
C GLU A 236 18.41 -22.53 34.25
N MET A 237 17.72 -21.54 34.83
CA MET A 237 18.33 -20.30 35.29
C MET A 237 19.33 -20.56 36.42
N GLN A 238 19.00 -21.45 37.36
CA GLN A 238 19.88 -21.83 38.46
C GLN A 238 21.10 -22.62 37.96
N ASP A 239 20.90 -23.57 37.05
CA ASP A 239 21.97 -24.37 36.45
C ASP A 239 22.91 -23.48 35.61
N ALA A 240 22.37 -22.55 34.83
CA ALA A 240 23.16 -21.57 34.08
C ALA A 240 23.96 -20.63 35.01
N ALA A 241 23.38 -20.23 36.15
CA ALA A 241 24.03 -19.36 37.12
C ALA A 241 25.13 -20.07 37.93
N TYR A 242 24.91 -21.33 38.33
CA TYR A 242 25.72 -22.00 39.35
C TYR A 242 26.44 -23.28 38.90
N LEU A 243 25.98 -23.98 37.87
CA LEU A 243 26.47 -25.33 37.53
C LEU A 243 27.04 -25.48 36.10
N GLY A 244 26.73 -24.58 35.17
CA GLY A 244 27.05 -24.73 33.73
C GLY A 244 28.42 -24.23 33.26
N GLY A 245 29.35 -23.89 34.14
CA GLY A 245 30.71 -23.55 33.70
C GLY A 245 31.68 -23.38 34.86
N ASP A 246 32.90 -23.89 34.69
CA ASP A 246 34.01 -24.04 35.65
C ASP A 246 34.55 -22.71 36.23
N GLY A 247 33.67 -21.82 36.69
CA GLY A 247 34.03 -20.56 37.30
C GLY A 247 32.93 -20.11 38.24
N GLU A 248 33.30 -19.97 39.51
CA GLU A 248 32.45 -19.52 40.60
C GLU A 248 31.75 -18.19 40.23
N MET A 249 30.52 -17.98 40.71
CA MET A 249 29.72 -16.77 40.45
C MET A 249 30.51 -15.47 40.75
N SER A 250 31.40 -15.55 41.75
CA SER A 250 32.37 -14.50 42.12
C SER A 250 33.26 -14.07 40.94
N ASP A 251 33.74 -15.01 40.11
CA ASP A 251 34.62 -14.76 38.96
C ASP A 251 33.87 -14.20 37.74
N ARG A 252 32.58 -14.51 37.59
CA ARG A 252 31.74 -13.85 36.57
C ARG A 252 31.47 -12.39 36.93
N ILE A 253 31.15 -12.11 38.19
CA ILE A 253 30.94 -10.73 38.67
C ILE A 253 32.21 -9.89 38.54
N ARG A 254 33.38 -10.47 38.84
CA ARG A 254 34.68 -9.81 38.65
C ARG A 254 34.97 -9.48 37.19
N ARG A 255 34.68 -10.39 36.25
CA ARG A 255 34.82 -10.13 34.80
C ARG A 255 33.88 -9.01 34.33
N ASN A 256 32.65 -8.98 34.85
CA ASN A 256 31.67 -7.96 34.46
C ASN A 256 32.01 -6.57 35.06
N LYS A 257 32.67 -6.51 36.22
CA LYS A 257 33.18 -5.27 36.82
C LYS A 257 34.15 -4.53 35.90
N HIS A 258 35.03 -5.27 35.21
CA HIS A 258 35.95 -4.69 34.23
C HIS A 258 35.25 -4.19 32.95
N TYR A 259 34.14 -4.82 32.56
CA TYR A 259 33.36 -4.38 31.39
C TYR A 259 32.60 -3.07 31.65
N VAL A 260 32.07 -2.90 32.87
CA VAL A 260 31.36 -1.66 33.27
C VAL A 260 32.32 -0.48 33.41
N GLN A 261 33.53 -0.69 33.95
CA GLN A 261 34.54 0.38 34.03
C GLN A 261 35.08 0.83 32.67
N LYS A 262 35.21 -0.07 31.69
CA LYS A 262 35.72 0.29 30.34
C LYS A 262 34.71 1.07 29.49
N ARG A 263 33.44 1.14 29.89
CA ARG A 263 32.38 1.96 29.26
C ARG A 263 31.99 3.19 30.08
N ALA A 264 32.62 3.42 31.23
CA ALA A 264 32.31 4.57 32.09
C ALA A 264 32.93 5.90 31.56
N ASP A 265 33.95 5.84 30.70
CA ASP A 265 34.60 7.01 30.12
C ASP A 265 34.35 7.11 28.60
N ALA A 266 33.23 7.71 28.21
CA ALA A 266 33.07 8.50 26.97
C ALA A 266 31.66 9.13 26.89
N SER A 267 31.50 10.24 27.61
CA SER A 267 30.85 11.48 27.13
C SER A 267 29.44 11.47 26.50
N ASN A 268 28.59 10.45 26.66
CA ASN A 268 27.25 10.49 26.04
C ASN A 268 26.05 10.12 26.94
N PHE A 269 26.21 10.13 28.26
CA PHE A 269 25.11 9.80 29.18
C PHE A 269 24.29 11.02 29.66
N MET A 270 24.68 12.26 29.33
CA MET A 270 24.03 13.48 29.84
C MET A 270 23.83 14.59 28.79
N SER A 271 23.55 14.24 27.54
CA SER A 271 22.93 15.19 26.60
C SER A 271 21.42 14.95 26.61
N LYS A 272 20.69 15.82 27.31
CA LYS A 272 19.25 16.04 27.06
C LYS A 272 19.10 16.95 25.85
#